data_AF-A0A7S7PPU9-F1
#
_entry.id   AF-A0A7S7PPU9-F1
#
_cell.length_a   1.000
_cell.length_b   1.000
_cell.length_c   1.000
_cell.angle_alpha   90.00
_cell.angle_beta   90.00
_cell.angle_gamma   90.00
#
_symmetry.space_group_name_H-M   'P 1'
#
loop_
_entity.id
_entity.type
_entity.pdbx_description
1 polymer ?
#
loop_
_entity_poly.entity_id
_entity_poly.type
_entity_poly.pdbx_seq_one_letter_code
_entity_poly.pdbx_strand_id
1 'polypeptide(L)'
;MSTTSIPSAGARAKTRLSYNRFRAWLVACAVRPEARLWLVIQLAILHAVLWTFILINIKAAQDVHMDVAEAYGWGQKFLWGYGKHPPLSGWVAGLWFKVFPAADWATYALAMATVSVGMVICWFVSLRVVDARRAFLVVVMIALYPIFNFKGFKYNPDLLQLVTLPLLVLAYLNAFEKRTWQSGLLLGLAGALALMTKYWVLTMVGAIGLAALIHPDRLRFLSSPAPWVAIATMVAAMIPHIVWLADAHFVPLTYAGDTYSLQDSGQVHQLVAGYVLHNFGLLALPVALAALAMALVPPWIELLLRAPLRIVTRAWARGVNPGVNLSQALNVWMIQIIVAVGPPLGALVFSIYMKTDWGISLFFLVPLALVAIPALRVQSAVLFNIAAIWLVLSAATLAASPWIAAREMAANGGNTATYGARSELARELTQAWHARFASRWAVVAGTMETIQPMVFYSPDHPSPFTPNEAWASGLTSLDDVKRYGFIGVFDATDERLPKFEKWVSETAPNAERIVMTTRRFTHGKAGPSMTWNVYIAAPGK
;
A
#
# COMPACT_ATOMS: atom_id res chain seq x y z
N MET A 1 -14.12 75.16 -20.86
CA MET A 1 -13.55 74.56 -19.64
C MET A 1 -14.47 73.42 -19.22
N SER A 2 -14.05 72.17 -19.46
CA SER A 2 -14.78 70.97 -19.02
C SER A 2 -14.24 70.54 -17.67
N THR A 3 -15.11 70.46 -16.66
CA THR A 3 -14.78 69.85 -15.36
C THR A 3 -15.06 68.35 -15.43
N THR A 4 -14.01 67.58 -15.68
CA THR A 4 -14.02 66.12 -15.67
C THR A 4 -14.14 65.63 -14.23
N SER A 5 -15.29 65.08 -13.85
CA SER A 5 -15.46 64.39 -12.56
C SER A 5 -14.84 62.99 -12.66
N ILE A 6 -13.77 62.75 -11.89
CA ILE A 6 -13.17 61.43 -11.73
C ILE A 6 -14.14 60.56 -10.90
N PRO A 7 -14.57 59.37 -11.38
CA PRO A 7 -15.39 58.49 -10.57
C PRO A 7 -14.54 57.91 -9.45
N SER A 8 -15.01 58.08 -8.21
CA SER A 8 -14.42 57.51 -7.01
C SER A 8 -14.28 55.99 -7.17
N ALA A 9 -13.06 55.48 -7.01
CA ALA A 9 -12.79 54.05 -6.95
C ALA A 9 -13.57 53.43 -5.78
N GLY A 10 -14.69 52.79 -6.09
CA GLY A 10 -15.46 52.02 -5.13
C GLY A 10 -14.55 50.98 -4.49
N ALA A 11 -14.38 51.07 -3.17
CA ALA A 11 -13.63 50.10 -2.40
C ALA A 11 -14.20 48.69 -2.68
N ARG A 12 -13.42 47.84 -3.36
CA ARG A 12 -13.73 46.40 -3.50
C ARG A 12 -13.85 45.84 -2.08
N ALA A 13 -15.07 45.65 -1.60
CA ALA A 13 -15.34 44.98 -0.35
C ALA A 13 -14.62 43.63 -0.37
N LYS A 14 -13.70 43.41 0.57
CA LYS A 14 -13.04 42.11 0.78
C LYS A 14 -14.15 41.07 1.00
N THR A 15 -14.46 40.30 -0.03
CA THR A 15 -15.54 39.33 -0.05
C THR A 15 -15.23 38.22 0.95
N ARG A 16 -15.86 38.26 2.13
CA ARG A 16 -15.79 37.15 3.10
C ARG A 16 -16.29 35.87 2.42
N LEU A 17 -15.51 34.79 2.49
CA LEU A 17 -15.94 33.46 2.07
C LEU A 17 -17.10 33.03 2.98
N SER A 18 -18.30 32.87 2.43
CA SER A 18 -19.41 32.24 3.16
C SER A 18 -19.37 30.73 2.97
N TYR A 19 -19.85 29.97 3.97
CA TYR A 19 -19.90 28.50 3.93
C TYR A 19 -20.58 27.96 2.64
N ASN A 20 -21.70 28.57 2.25
CA ASN A 20 -22.43 28.19 1.03
C ASN A 20 -21.61 28.45 -0.25
N ARG A 21 -20.82 29.53 -0.30
CA ARG A 21 -19.92 29.80 -1.43
C ARG A 21 -18.78 28.80 -1.50
N PHE A 22 -18.18 28.44 -0.35
CA PHE A 22 -17.11 27.44 -0.32
C PHE A 22 -17.60 26.05 -0.77
N ARG A 23 -18.77 25.64 -0.27
CA ARG A 23 -19.43 24.40 -0.70
C ARG A 23 -19.71 24.39 -2.20
N ALA A 24 -20.25 25.48 -2.75
CA ALA A 24 -20.49 25.60 -4.19
C ALA A 24 -19.18 25.57 -5.00
N TRP A 25 -18.12 26.23 -4.50
CA TRP A 25 -16.80 26.24 -5.13
C TRP A 25 -16.20 24.83 -5.23
N LEU A 26 -16.18 24.06 -4.13
CA LEU A 26 -15.62 22.71 -4.13
C LEU A 26 -16.36 21.80 -5.13
N VAL A 27 -17.69 21.84 -5.13
CA VAL A 27 -18.52 21.09 -6.08
C VAL A 27 -18.23 21.50 -7.52
N ALA A 28 -18.11 22.81 -7.79
CA ALA A 28 -17.80 23.31 -9.12
C ALA A 28 -16.42 22.83 -9.59
N CYS A 29 -15.40 22.91 -8.73
CA CYS A 29 -14.06 22.42 -9.03
C CYS A 29 -14.04 20.90 -9.30
N ALA A 30 -14.81 20.10 -8.58
CA ALA A 30 -14.88 18.65 -8.76
C ALA A 30 -15.48 18.23 -10.12
N VAL A 31 -16.33 19.08 -10.72
CA VAL A 31 -17.03 18.76 -11.98
C VAL A 31 -16.37 19.41 -13.19
N ARG A 32 -15.82 20.64 -13.05
CA ARG A 32 -15.22 21.39 -14.17
C ARG A 32 -13.97 20.71 -14.71
N PRO A 33 -13.86 20.48 -16.04
CA PRO A 33 -12.70 19.82 -16.65
C PRO A 33 -11.36 20.46 -16.32
N GLU A 34 -11.29 21.80 -16.30
CA GLU A 34 -10.06 22.55 -16.03
C GLU A 34 -9.59 22.49 -14.57
N ALA A 35 -10.50 22.23 -13.62
CA ALA A 35 -10.20 22.30 -12.18
C ALA A 35 -10.13 20.91 -11.51
N ARG A 36 -10.86 19.92 -12.02
CA ARG A 36 -11.06 18.62 -11.35
C ARG A 36 -9.76 17.84 -11.11
N LEU A 37 -8.82 17.89 -12.06
CA LEU A 37 -7.52 17.22 -11.91
C LEU A 37 -6.73 17.83 -10.75
N TRP A 38 -6.61 19.16 -10.74
CA TRP A 38 -5.89 19.88 -9.69
C TRP A 38 -6.53 19.70 -8.33
N LEU A 39 -7.87 19.69 -8.24
CA LEU A 39 -8.56 19.42 -6.99
C LEU A 39 -8.21 18.03 -6.43
N VAL A 40 -8.20 17.00 -7.29
CA VAL A 40 -7.87 15.63 -6.88
C VAL A 40 -6.40 15.50 -6.50
N ILE A 41 -5.48 16.14 -7.23
CA ILE A 41 -4.05 16.17 -6.88
C ILE A 41 -3.85 16.87 -5.53
N GLN A 42 -4.48 18.01 -5.30
CA GLN A 42 -4.39 18.74 -4.04
C GLN A 42 -4.97 17.92 -2.87
N LEU A 43 -6.10 17.24 -3.08
CA LEU A 43 -6.67 16.32 -2.10
C LEU A 43 -5.69 15.18 -1.78
N ALA A 44 -5.08 14.57 -2.79
CA ALA A 44 -4.11 13.49 -2.62
C ALA A 44 -2.84 13.97 -1.90
N ILE A 45 -2.31 15.15 -2.22
CA ILE A 45 -1.16 15.74 -1.51
C ILE A 45 -1.53 16.04 -0.05
N LEU A 46 -2.69 16.67 0.19
CA LEU A 46 -3.16 16.96 1.54
C LEU A 46 -3.34 15.66 2.34
N HIS A 47 -3.89 14.63 1.70
CA HIS A 47 -4.02 13.30 2.29
C HIS A 47 -2.66 12.72 2.67
N ALA A 48 -1.69 12.75 1.74
CA ALA A 48 -0.35 12.25 1.99
C ALA A 48 0.29 12.95 3.19
N VAL A 49 0.33 14.27 3.18
CA VAL A 49 0.94 15.09 4.24
C VAL A 49 0.26 14.85 5.59
N LEU A 50 -1.07 14.93 5.63
CA LEU A 50 -1.83 14.80 6.87
C LEU A 50 -1.64 13.41 7.50
N TRP A 51 -1.74 12.35 6.70
CA TRP A 51 -1.57 10.99 7.20
C TRP A 51 -0.13 10.63 7.52
N THR A 52 0.87 11.25 6.87
CA THR A 52 2.27 11.14 7.31
C THR A 52 2.43 11.68 8.72
N PHE A 53 1.92 12.89 9.03
CA PHE A 53 1.99 13.43 10.40
C PHE A 53 1.22 12.60 11.42
N ILE A 54 0.03 12.10 11.05
CA ILE A 54 -0.73 11.17 11.91
C ILE A 54 0.10 9.93 12.25
N LEU A 55 0.75 9.33 11.24
CA LEU A 55 1.55 8.12 11.43
C LEU A 55 2.81 8.37 12.27
N ILE A 56 3.51 9.48 12.05
CA ILE A 56 4.64 9.90 12.89
C ILE A 56 4.23 9.90 14.37
N ASN A 57 3.06 10.46 14.69
CA ASN A 57 2.58 10.54 16.07
C ASN A 57 2.10 9.19 16.61
N ILE A 58 1.27 8.45 15.86
CA ILE A 58 0.71 7.15 16.29
C ILE A 58 1.83 6.11 16.48
N LYS A 59 2.90 6.20 15.69
CA LYS A 59 3.98 5.22 15.65
C LYS A 59 5.27 5.68 16.33
N ALA A 60 5.26 6.83 17.00
CA ALA A 60 6.45 7.42 17.64
C ALA A 60 7.19 6.48 18.62
N ALA A 61 6.50 5.48 19.16
CA ALA A 61 7.07 4.51 20.10
C ALA A 61 7.52 3.18 19.45
N GLN A 62 7.25 2.99 18.17
CA GLN A 62 7.50 1.75 17.43
C GLN A 62 8.74 1.92 16.56
N ASP A 63 9.44 0.83 16.28
CA ASP A 63 10.39 0.82 15.17
C ASP A 63 9.63 0.62 13.85
N VAL A 64 10.26 0.96 12.72
CA VAL A 64 9.69 0.68 11.41
C VAL A 64 9.42 -0.81 11.27
N HIS A 65 8.29 -1.11 10.62
CA HIS A 65 7.91 -2.48 10.36
C HIS A 65 8.97 -3.20 9.52
N MET A 66 9.23 -4.48 9.80
CA MET A 66 10.24 -5.28 9.10
C MET A 66 10.16 -5.21 7.57
N ASP A 67 8.97 -5.36 6.96
CA ASP A 67 8.77 -5.22 5.51
C ASP A 67 9.24 -3.87 4.94
N VAL A 68 9.15 -2.79 5.74
CA VAL A 68 9.60 -1.45 5.33
C VAL A 68 11.12 -1.38 5.34
N ALA A 69 11.74 -1.91 6.40
CA ALA A 69 13.18 -2.01 6.52
C ALA A 69 13.78 -2.94 5.45
N GLU A 70 13.05 -4.00 5.09
CA GLU A 70 13.41 -4.90 3.98
C GLU A 70 13.33 -4.20 2.62
N ALA A 71 12.24 -3.47 2.34
CA ALA A 71 12.13 -2.69 1.11
C ALA A 71 13.26 -1.65 0.99
N TYR A 72 13.67 -1.04 2.10
CA TYR A 72 14.86 -0.20 2.16
C TYR A 72 16.13 -0.99 1.82
N GLY A 73 16.33 -2.16 2.43
CA GLY A 73 17.47 -3.05 2.15
C GLY A 73 17.56 -3.44 0.68
N TRP A 74 16.46 -3.84 0.04
CA TRP A 74 16.41 -4.09 -1.40
C TRP A 74 16.79 -2.84 -2.22
N GLY A 75 16.39 -1.66 -1.76
CA GLY A 75 16.72 -0.38 -2.39
C GLY A 75 18.21 -0.02 -2.40
N GLN A 76 19.05 -0.73 -1.65
CA GLN A 76 20.50 -0.51 -1.65
C GLN A 76 21.17 -0.90 -2.98
N LYS A 77 20.63 -1.91 -3.69
CA LYS A 77 21.14 -2.36 -5.01
C LYS A 77 19.97 -2.65 -5.94
N PHE A 78 19.96 -2.08 -7.15
CA PHE A 78 18.87 -2.28 -8.12
C PHE A 78 19.02 -3.62 -8.86
N LEU A 79 18.63 -4.71 -8.21
CA LEU A 79 18.60 -6.06 -8.79
C LEU A 79 17.29 -6.30 -9.55
N TRP A 80 17.26 -7.32 -10.41
CA TRP A 80 16.05 -7.74 -11.12
C TRP A 80 15.13 -8.66 -10.31
N GLY A 81 15.48 -8.96 -9.05
CA GLY A 81 14.62 -9.59 -8.05
C GLY A 81 15.35 -9.69 -6.72
N TYR A 82 14.59 -9.91 -5.64
CA TYR A 82 15.12 -10.01 -4.28
C TYR A 82 14.47 -11.18 -3.54
N GLY A 83 15.19 -12.30 -3.42
CA GLY A 83 14.63 -13.51 -2.79
C GLY A 83 13.32 -13.90 -3.47
N LYS A 84 12.21 -14.01 -2.71
CA LYS A 84 10.88 -14.37 -3.25
C LYS A 84 10.16 -13.22 -3.98
N HIS A 85 10.73 -12.02 -4.01
CA HIS A 85 10.03 -10.81 -4.45
C HIS A 85 10.54 -10.28 -5.79
N PRO A 86 9.63 -9.84 -6.68
CA PRO A 86 9.96 -9.02 -7.84
C PRO A 86 10.59 -7.66 -7.46
N PRO A 87 11.24 -6.96 -8.41
CA PRO A 87 12.19 -5.92 -8.06
C PRO A 87 11.59 -4.53 -7.75
N LEU A 88 10.37 -4.24 -8.22
CA LEU A 88 9.89 -2.85 -8.31
C LEU A 88 9.76 -2.16 -6.94
N SER A 89 9.35 -2.90 -5.90
CA SER A 89 9.23 -2.34 -4.54
C SER A 89 10.59 -1.88 -4.01
N GLY A 90 11.65 -2.66 -4.23
CA GLY A 90 13.00 -2.28 -3.85
C GLY A 90 13.50 -1.08 -4.65
N TRP A 91 13.22 -1.03 -5.96
CA TRP A 91 13.63 0.11 -6.80
C TRP A 91 13.00 1.43 -6.38
N VAL A 92 11.68 1.42 -6.12
CA VAL A 92 10.96 2.63 -5.69
C VAL A 92 11.45 3.08 -4.31
N ALA A 93 11.66 2.15 -3.36
CA ALA A 93 12.28 2.47 -2.08
C ALA A 93 13.69 3.05 -2.26
N GLY A 94 14.54 2.43 -3.08
CA GLY A 94 15.89 2.89 -3.35
C GLY A 94 15.95 4.29 -3.98
N LEU A 95 15.04 4.62 -4.90
CA LEU A 95 14.93 5.97 -5.45
C LEU A 95 14.46 6.98 -4.41
N TRP A 96 13.51 6.60 -3.55
CA TRP A 96 13.01 7.45 -2.47
C TRP A 96 14.10 7.80 -1.45
N PHE A 97 14.84 6.80 -0.97
CA PHE A 97 15.88 6.98 0.05
C PHE A 97 17.21 7.53 -0.48
N LYS A 98 17.32 7.75 -1.80
CA LYS A 98 18.37 8.63 -2.37
C LYS A 98 18.09 10.12 -2.14
N VAL A 99 16.81 10.48 -1.97
CA VAL A 99 16.37 11.88 -1.78
C VAL A 99 16.07 12.17 -0.31
N PHE A 100 15.50 11.19 0.40
CA PHE A 100 15.12 11.30 1.80
C PHE A 100 16.00 10.43 2.70
N PRO A 101 16.25 10.83 3.96
CA PRO A 101 17.07 10.03 4.87
C PRO A 101 16.37 8.71 5.25
N ALA A 102 17.16 7.72 5.67
CA ALA A 102 16.67 6.50 6.32
C ALA A 102 16.14 6.84 7.73
N ALA A 103 14.92 7.36 7.78
CA ALA A 103 14.24 7.79 9.00
C ALA A 103 12.76 7.40 8.96
N ASP A 104 12.16 7.16 10.12
CA ASP A 104 10.79 6.67 10.26
C ASP A 104 9.78 7.53 9.48
N TRP A 105 9.87 8.86 9.61
CA TRP A 105 8.99 9.79 8.92
C TRP A 105 9.07 9.66 7.39
N ALA A 106 10.26 9.37 6.86
CA ALA A 106 10.47 9.23 5.42
C ALA A 106 9.83 7.94 4.90
N THR A 107 9.75 6.89 5.74
CA THR A 107 9.04 5.65 5.40
C THR A 107 7.53 5.86 5.34
N TYR A 108 6.97 6.59 6.30
CA TYR A 108 5.54 6.92 6.31
C TYR A 108 5.19 7.89 5.18
N ALA A 109 6.08 8.81 4.84
CA ALA A 109 5.93 9.68 3.67
C ALA A 109 5.92 8.87 2.37
N LEU A 110 6.81 7.89 2.21
CA LEU A 110 6.81 6.99 1.04
C LEU A 110 5.50 6.20 0.93
N ALA A 111 5.05 5.62 2.04
CA ALA A 111 3.80 4.87 2.09
C ALA A 111 2.60 5.74 1.70
N MET A 112 2.50 6.93 2.30
CA MET A 112 1.40 7.87 2.05
C MET A 112 1.45 8.51 0.66
N ALA A 113 2.65 8.75 0.11
CA ALA A 113 2.81 9.15 -1.28
C ALA A 113 2.32 8.06 -2.25
N THR A 114 2.68 6.79 -1.97
CA THR A 114 2.28 5.63 -2.80
C THR A 114 0.76 5.50 -2.87
N VAL A 115 0.07 5.47 -1.73
CA VAL A 115 -1.41 5.36 -1.70
C VAL A 115 -2.09 6.59 -2.32
N SER A 116 -1.51 7.78 -2.17
CA SER A 116 -2.05 9.02 -2.75
C SER A 116 -1.89 9.06 -4.27
N VAL A 117 -0.78 8.54 -4.82
CA VAL A 117 -0.66 8.30 -6.27
C VAL A 117 -1.71 7.27 -6.72
N GLY A 118 -1.91 6.19 -5.95
CA GLY A 118 -2.97 5.22 -6.19
C GLY A 118 -4.36 5.84 -6.24
N MET A 119 -4.68 6.78 -5.35
CA MET A 119 -5.95 7.53 -5.34
C MET A 119 -6.17 8.30 -6.65
N VAL A 120 -5.13 8.98 -7.16
CA VAL A 120 -5.21 9.73 -8.43
C VAL A 120 -5.41 8.78 -9.61
N ILE A 121 -4.75 7.63 -9.63
CA ILE A 121 -4.96 6.62 -10.69
C ILE A 121 -6.37 6.04 -10.61
N CYS A 122 -6.87 5.72 -9.42
CA CYS A 122 -8.25 5.28 -9.21
C CYS A 122 -9.28 6.34 -9.66
N TRP A 123 -8.96 7.64 -9.53
CA TRP A 123 -9.79 8.70 -10.10
C TRP A 123 -9.84 8.61 -11.63
N PHE A 124 -8.69 8.43 -12.29
CA PHE A 124 -8.65 8.23 -13.74
C PHE A 124 -9.41 6.98 -14.18
N VAL A 125 -9.30 5.86 -13.44
CA VAL A 125 -10.12 4.66 -13.65
C VAL A 125 -11.61 5.02 -13.57
N SER A 126 -11.99 5.76 -12.52
CA SER A 126 -13.37 6.17 -12.29
C SER A 126 -13.93 7.02 -13.44
N LEU A 127 -13.14 7.96 -13.99
CA LEU A 127 -13.55 8.78 -15.13
C LEU A 127 -13.82 7.98 -16.42
N ARG A 128 -13.36 6.72 -16.53
CA ARG A 128 -13.70 5.83 -17.65
C ARG A 128 -15.09 5.21 -17.49
N VAL A 129 -15.61 5.17 -16.26
CA VAL A 129 -16.79 4.39 -15.87
C VAL A 129 -17.95 5.29 -15.46
N VAL A 130 -17.66 6.40 -14.79
CA VAL A 130 -18.66 7.30 -14.22
C VAL A 130 -18.33 8.77 -14.49
N ASP A 131 -19.33 9.64 -14.32
CA ASP A 131 -19.15 11.09 -14.44
C ASP A 131 -18.22 11.67 -13.35
N ALA A 132 -17.73 12.89 -13.57
CA ALA A 132 -16.75 13.53 -12.69
C ALA A 132 -17.22 13.65 -11.23
N ARG A 133 -18.53 13.83 -11.02
CA ARG A 133 -19.14 13.89 -9.69
C ARG A 133 -18.97 12.58 -8.94
N ARG A 134 -19.35 11.47 -9.56
CA ARG A 134 -19.18 10.13 -9.00
C ARG A 134 -17.70 9.76 -8.85
N ALA A 135 -16.86 10.12 -9.82
CA ALA A 135 -15.43 9.88 -9.73
C ALA A 135 -14.79 10.58 -8.52
N PHE A 136 -15.18 11.82 -8.22
CA PHE A 136 -14.73 12.50 -7.00
C PHE A 136 -15.20 11.80 -5.73
N LEU A 137 -16.47 11.35 -5.68
CA LEU A 137 -16.98 10.56 -4.55
C LEU A 137 -16.15 9.28 -4.33
N VAL A 138 -15.81 8.55 -5.40
CA VAL A 138 -14.97 7.35 -5.34
C VAL A 138 -13.60 7.66 -4.73
N VAL A 139 -12.95 8.75 -5.14
CA VAL A 139 -11.64 9.12 -4.59
C VAL A 139 -11.69 9.40 -3.09
N VAL A 140 -12.72 10.13 -2.61
CA VAL A 140 -12.84 10.40 -1.18
C VAL A 140 -13.21 9.13 -0.40
N MET A 141 -14.01 8.23 -0.98
CA MET A 141 -14.26 6.91 -0.40
C MET A 141 -12.96 6.10 -0.27
N ILE A 142 -12.09 6.15 -1.28
CA ILE A 142 -10.76 5.52 -1.22
C ILE A 142 -9.90 6.18 -0.14
N ALA A 143 -9.91 7.51 -0.02
CA ALA A 143 -9.18 8.22 1.05
C ALA A 143 -9.65 7.82 2.46
N LEU A 144 -10.94 7.45 2.61
CA LEU A 144 -11.54 6.95 3.84
C LEU A 144 -11.32 5.46 4.07
N TYR A 145 -10.91 4.71 3.04
CA TYR A 145 -10.67 3.27 3.13
C TYR A 145 -9.41 3.03 3.99
N PRO A 146 -9.49 2.26 5.10
CA PRO A 146 -8.38 2.05 6.04
C PRO A 146 -7.02 1.69 5.43
N ILE A 147 -7.04 0.99 4.30
CA ILE A 147 -5.86 0.58 3.54
C ILE A 147 -5.08 1.76 2.98
N PHE A 148 -5.77 2.85 2.62
CA PHE A 148 -5.15 4.07 2.08
C PHE A 148 -4.75 5.05 3.20
N ASN A 149 -4.98 4.72 4.47
CA ASN A 149 -4.62 5.56 5.60
C ASN A 149 -3.87 4.80 6.71
N PHE A 150 -4.48 4.53 7.87
CA PHE A 150 -3.79 4.01 9.05
C PHE A 150 -3.26 2.58 8.88
N LYS A 151 -3.87 1.72 8.05
CA LYS A 151 -3.36 0.36 7.77
C LYS A 151 -2.31 0.35 6.66
N GLY A 152 -2.32 1.36 5.79
CA GLY A 152 -1.37 1.55 4.69
C GLY A 152 -0.01 2.12 5.08
N PHE A 153 0.41 2.03 6.34
CA PHE A 153 1.63 2.67 6.84
C PHE A 153 2.93 1.91 6.48
N LYS A 154 2.80 0.62 6.19
CA LYS A 154 3.93 -0.26 5.88
C LYS A 154 4.14 -0.34 4.37
N TYR A 155 5.05 0.49 3.85
CA TYR A 155 5.48 0.37 2.46
C TYR A 155 6.09 -1.00 2.20
N ASN A 156 5.46 -1.76 1.32
CA ASN A 156 5.87 -3.09 0.89
C ASN A 156 5.26 -3.37 -0.51
N PRO A 157 5.52 -4.53 -1.13
CA PRO A 157 4.94 -4.85 -2.43
C PRO A 157 3.40 -4.82 -2.48
N ASP A 158 2.70 -5.15 -1.38
CA ASP A 158 1.23 -5.06 -1.32
C ASP A 158 0.72 -3.62 -1.41
N LEU A 159 1.40 -2.70 -0.72
CA LEU A 159 1.06 -1.28 -0.80
C LEU A 159 1.35 -0.71 -2.19
N LEU A 160 2.48 -1.09 -2.80
CA LEU A 160 2.82 -0.65 -4.16
C LEU A 160 1.82 -1.16 -5.21
N GLN A 161 1.17 -2.31 -4.97
CA GLN A 161 0.09 -2.79 -5.83
C GLN A 161 -1.15 -1.87 -5.84
N LEU A 162 -1.32 -0.98 -4.86
CA LEU A 162 -2.34 0.08 -4.89
C LEU A 162 -2.05 1.17 -5.94
N VAL A 163 -0.89 1.12 -6.60
CA VAL A 163 -0.56 1.93 -7.78
C VAL A 163 -0.62 1.08 -9.04
N THR A 164 0.04 -0.08 -9.04
CA THR A 164 0.20 -0.88 -10.26
C THR A 164 -1.06 -1.61 -10.69
N LEU A 165 -1.93 -2.05 -9.76
CA LEU A 165 -3.21 -2.67 -10.12
C LEU A 165 -4.23 -1.67 -10.65
N PRO A 166 -4.44 -0.48 -10.06
CA PRO A 166 -5.28 0.54 -10.68
C PRO A 166 -4.76 0.97 -12.05
N LEU A 167 -3.44 1.04 -12.25
CA LEU A 167 -2.85 1.34 -13.56
C LEU A 167 -3.15 0.23 -14.58
N LEU A 168 -3.02 -1.03 -14.17
CA LEU A 168 -3.38 -2.19 -14.98
C LEU A 168 -4.86 -2.15 -15.39
N VAL A 169 -5.77 -1.87 -14.45
CA VAL A 169 -7.20 -1.74 -14.75
C VAL A 169 -7.45 -0.54 -15.67
N LEU A 170 -6.83 0.61 -15.42
CA LEU A 170 -6.95 1.80 -16.28
C LEU A 170 -6.54 1.49 -17.73
N ALA A 171 -5.40 0.81 -17.89
CA ALA A 171 -4.89 0.39 -19.20
C ALA A 171 -5.81 -0.65 -19.84
N TYR A 172 -6.38 -1.58 -19.06
CA TYR A 172 -7.37 -2.54 -19.56
C TYR A 172 -8.64 -1.85 -20.06
N LEU A 173 -9.24 -0.95 -19.27
CA LEU A 173 -10.44 -0.22 -19.70
C LEU A 173 -10.13 0.65 -20.93
N ASN A 174 -8.90 1.16 -21.08
CA ASN A 174 -8.42 1.83 -22.30
C ASN A 174 -8.36 0.88 -23.50
N ALA A 175 -7.71 -0.28 -23.35
CA ALA A 175 -7.58 -1.30 -24.37
C ALA A 175 -8.92 -1.88 -24.81
N PHE A 176 -9.82 -2.13 -23.86
CA PHE A 176 -11.14 -2.69 -24.10
C PHE A 176 -12.01 -1.76 -24.95
N GLU A 177 -11.90 -0.45 -24.72
CA GLU A 177 -12.66 0.55 -25.48
C GLU A 177 -12.03 0.86 -26.83
N LYS A 178 -10.73 1.20 -26.84
CA LYS A 178 -10.02 1.65 -28.05
C LYS A 178 -9.72 0.51 -29.00
N ARG A 179 -9.41 -0.69 -28.48
CA ARG A 179 -9.12 -1.89 -29.28
C ARG A 179 -7.97 -1.69 -30.28
N THR A 180 -7.02 -0.82 -29.94
CA THR A 180 -5.86 -0.48 -30.78
C THR A 180 -4.58 -1.16 -30.27
N TRP A 181 -3.56 -1.27 -31.12
CA TRP A 181 -2.26 -1.80 -30.72
C TRP A 181 -1.57 -0.90 -29.67
N GLN A 182 -1.74 0.44 -29.75
CA GLN A 182 -1.17 1.38 -28.76
C GLN A 182 -1.77 1.13 -27.37
N SER A 183 -3.08 0.92 -27.30
CA SER A 183 -3.73 0.58 -26.04
C SER A 183 -3.32 -0.81 -25.53
N GLY A 184 -3.01 -1.74 -26.44
CA GLY A 184 -2.39 -3.03 -26.11
C GLY A 184 -1.00 -2.87 -25.50
N LEU A 185 -0.14 -2.02 -26.09
CA LEU A 185 1.19 -1.70 -25.56
C LEU A 185 1.10 -1.18 -24.13
N LEU A 186 0.21 -0.21 -23.87
CA LEU A 186 0.00 0.33 -22.51
C LEU A 186 -0.48 -0.74 -21.52
N LEU A 187 -1.40 -1.63 -21.94
CA LEU A 187 -1.87 -2.74 -21.11
C LEU A 187 -0.74 -3.74 -20.79
N GLY A 188 0.07 -4.09 -21.79
CA GLY A 188 1.20 -5.01 -21.60
C GLY A 188 2.28 -4.44 -20.67
N LEU A 189 2.63 -3.15 -20.83
CA LEU A 189 3.56 -2.46 -19.92
C LEU A 189 3.00 -2.37 -18.50
N ALA A 190 1.72 -2.06 -18.34
CA ALA A 190 1.08 -2.03 -17.02
C ALA A 190 1.04 -3.43 -16.38
N GLY A 191 0.80 -4.48 -17.18
CA GLY A 191 0.86 -5.88 -16.74
C GLY A 191 2.25 -6.29 -16.28
N ALA A 192 3.29 -5.94 -17.04
CA ALA A 192 4.68 -6.19 -16.67
C ALA A 192 5.06 -5.45 -15.39
N LEU A 193 4.71 -4.16 -15.27
CA LEU A 193 4.99 -3.37 -14.06
C LEU A 193 4.32 -3.98 -12.81
N ALA A 194 3.09 -4.47 -12.96
CA ALA A 194 2.37 -5.09 -11.86
C ALA A 194 2.93 -6.47 -11.48
N LEU A 195 3.40 -7.27 -12.46
CA LEU A 195 4.15 -8.52 -12.23
C LEU A 195 5.50 -8.26 -11.56
N MET A 196 6.20 -7.22 -11.96
CA MET A 196 7.45 -6.75 -11.34
C MET A 196 7.24 -6.17 -9.93
N THR A 197 5.99 -6.02 -9.47
CA THR A 197 5.68 -5.64 -8.09
C THR A 197 5.55 -6.86 -7.20
N LYS A 198 4.64 -7.78 -7.53
CA LYS A 198 4.32 -8.97 -6.74
C LYS A 198 3.52 -9.96 -7.60
N TYR A 199 3.91 -11.24 -7.60
CA TYR A 199 3.24 -12.29 -8.39
C TYR A 199 1.76 -12.49 -8.04
N TRP A 200 1.33 -12.04 -6.86
CA TRP A 200 -0.09 -12.00 -6.47
C TRP A 200 -0.98 -11.30 -7.50
N VAL A 201 -0.41 -10.41 -8.34
CA VAL A 201 -1.12 -9.78 -9.46
C VAL A 201 -1.76 -10.77 -10.44
N LEU A 202 -1.29 -12.03 -10.52
CA LEU A 202 -1.89 -13.04 -11.39
C LEU A 202 -3.39 -13.23 -11.09
N THR A 203 -3.83 -12.99 -9.85
CA THR A 203 -5.25 -12.95 -9.49
C THR A 203 -6.01 -11.86 -10.24
N MET A 204 -5.45 -10.65 -10.33
CA MET A 204 -6.03 -9.51 -11.05
C MET A 204 -5.95 -9.69 -12.57
N VAL A 205 -4.82 -10.20 -13.09
CA VAL A 205 -4.67 -10.51 -14.53
C VAL A 205 -5.67 -11.58 -14.96
N GLY A 206 -5.83 -12.64 -14.15
CA GLY A 206 -6.84 -13.67 -14.36
C GLY A 206 -8.26 -13.10 -14.32
N ALA A 207 -8.57 -12.23 -13.36
CA ALA A 207 -9.87 -11.57 -13.28
C ALA A 207 -10.17 -10.67 -14.49
N ILE A 208 -9.17 -9.91 -14.97
CA ILE A 208 -9.30 -9.10 -16.19
C ILE A 208 -9.51 -9.99 -17.42
N GLY A 209 -8.74 -11.07 -17.54
CA GLY A 209 -8.88 -12.04 -18.63
C GLY A 209 -10.28 -12.67 -18.64
N LEU A 210 -10.73 -13.18 -17.50
CA LEU A 210 -12.07 -13.76 -17.35
C LEU A 210 -13.18 -12.72 -17.59
N ALA A 211 -13.05 -11.50 -17.06
CA ALA A 211 -14.00 -10.42 -17.35
C ALA A 211 -14.07 -10.14 -18.86
N ALA A 212 -12.93 -10.07 -19.54
CA ALA A 212 -12.88 -9.87 -20.99
C ALA A 212 -13.51 -11.03 -21.78
N LEU A 213 -13.38 -12.28 -21.29
CA LEU A 213 -13.98 -13.47 -21.89
C LEU A 213 -15.49 -13.58 -21.64
N ILE A 214 -15.98 -13.08 -20.50
CA ILE A 214 -17.40 -13.13 -20.12
C ILE A 214 -18.17 -11.94 -20.71
N HIS A 215 -17.52 -10.78 -20.90
CA HIS A 215 -18.18 -9.56 -21.35
C HIS A 215 -18.98 -9.76 -22.66
N PRO A 216 -20.16 -9.12 -22.82
CA PRO A 216 -20.94 -9.20 -24.07
C PRO A 216 -20.12 -8.81 -25.32
N ASP A 217 -19.32 -7.74 -25.23
CA ASP A 217 -18.41 -7.29 -26.29
C ASP A 217 -17.10 -8.11 -26.45
N ARG A 218 -16.98 -9.31 -25.85
CA ARG A 218 -15.74 -10.12 -25.88
C ARG A 218 -15.15 -10.30 -27.27
N LEU A 219 -15.98 -10.65 -28.27
CA LEU A 219 -15.50 -10.95 -29.62
C LEU A 219 -14.87 -9.72 -30.27
N ARG A 220 -15.42 -8.53 -30.03
CA ARG A 220 -14.83 -7.27 -30.53
C ARG A 220 -13.45 -7.01 -29.94
N PHE A 221 -13.25 -7.34 -28.66
CA PHE A 221 -11.97 -7.18 -28.01
C PHE A 221 -10.96 -8.24 -28.45
N LEU A 222 -11.34 -9.52 -28.44
CA LEU A 222 -10.47 -10.65 -28.78
C LEU A 222 -10.04 -10.68 -30.25
N SER A 223 -10.90 -10.22 -31.17
CA SER A 223 -10.55 -10.08 -32.59
C SER A 223 -9.72 -8.83 -32.90
N SER A 224 -9.49 -7.95 -31.93
CA SER A 224 -8.67 -6.74 -32.10
C SER A 224 -7.19 -7.02 -31.79
N PRO A 225 -6.26 -6.16 -32.23
CA PRO A 225 -4.84 -6.32 -31.89
C PRO A 225 -4.52 -6.05 -30.40
N ALA A 226 -5.39 -5.38 -29.66
CA ALA A 226 -5.10 -4.91 -28.31
C ALA A 226 -4.68 -6.03 -27.31
N PRO A 227 -5.44 -7.13 -27.12
CA PRO A 227 -5.06 -8.18 -26.17
C PRO A 227 -3.77 -8.90 -26.56
N TRP A 228 -3.55 -9.13 -27.85
CA TRP A 228 -2.38 -9.87 -28.34
C TRP A 228 -1.09 -9.04 -28.23
N VAL A 229 -1.16 -7.75 -28.58
CA VAL A 229 -0.04 -6.82 -28.38
C VAL A 229 0.26 -6.64 -26.90
N ALA A 230 -0.77 -6.65 -26.04
CA ALA A 230 -0.56 -6.59 -24.59
C ALA A 230 0.22 -7.82 -24.07
N ILE A 231 -0.15 -9.03 -24.49
CA ILE A 231 0.57 -10.25 -24.11
C ILE A 231 2.02 -10.19 -24.60
N ALA A 232 2.24 -9.89 -25.89
CA ALA A 232 3.58 -9.81 -26.46
C ALA A 232 4.45 -8.76 -25.75
N THR A 233 3.89 -7.58 -25.49
CA THR A 233 4.57 -6.49 -24.78
C THR A 233 4.91 -6.88 -23.34
N MET A 234 3.97 -7.50 -22.63
CA MET A 234 4.18 -7.94 -21.26
C MET A 234 5.31 -8.98 -21.18
N VAL A 235 5.29 -9.99 -22.05
CA VAL A 235 6.35 -11.01 -22.12
C VAL A 235 7.69 -10.36 -22.43
N ALA A 236 7.75 -9.48 -23.43
CA ALA A 236 8.98 -8.79 -23.82
C ALA A 236 9.56 -7.92 -22.69
N ALA A 237 8.71 -7.14 -22.00
CA ALA A 237 9.11 -6.29 -20.88
C ALA A 237 9.55 -7.10 -19.65
N MET A 238 9.04 -8.33 -19.49
CA MET A 238 9.41 -9.23 -18.41
C MET A 238 10.71 -10.00 -18.67
N ILE A 239 11.29 -9.95 -19.88
CA ILE A 239 12.50 -10.73 -20.23
C ILE A 239 13.63 -10.57 -19.20
N PRO A 240 14.05 -9.36 -18.79
CA PRO A 240 15.15 -9.23 -17.83
C PRO A 240 14.86 -9.90 -16.48
N HIS A 241 13.60 -9.83 -16.01
CA HIS A 241 13.19 -10.50 -14.79
C HIS A 241 13.10 -12.02 -14.96
N ILE A 242 12.69 -12.52 -16.13
CA ILE A 242 12.65 -13.94 -16.44
C ILE A 242 14.06 -14.53 -16.50
N VAL A 243 15.03 -13.81 -17.06
CA VAL A 243 16.45 -14.21 -17.04
C VAL A 243 16.94 -14.31 -15.59
N TRP A 244 16.67 -13.29 -14.77
CA TRP A 244 17.02 -13.33 -13.35
C TRP A 244 16.33 -14.50 -12.61
N LEU A 245 15.08 -14.82 -12.94
CA LEU A 245 14.38 -15.98 -12.38
C LEU A 245 15.07 -17.30 -12.74
N ALA A 246 15.58 -17.41 -13.98
CA ALA A 246 16.34 -18.59 -14.40
C ALA A 246 17.67 -18.72 -13.64
N ASP A 247 18.39 -17.61 -13.44
CA ASP A 247 19.62 -17.55 -12.63
C ASP A 247 19.34 -17.90 -11.16
N ALA A 248 18.16 -17.53 -10.65
CA ALA A 248 17.67 -17.88 -9.32
C ALA A 248 16.95 -19.26 -9.29
N HIS A 249 17.09 -20.09 -10.33
CA HIS A 249 16.50 -21.43 -10.45
C HIS A 249 14.98 -21.51 -10.18
N PHE A 250 14.25 -20.43 -10.49
CA PHE A 250 12.80 -20.28 -10.27
C PHE A 250 12.35 -20.52 -8.82
N VAL A 251 13.27 -20.44 -7.84
CA VAL A 251 12.99 -20.62 -6.41
C VAL A 251 11.83 -19.73 -5.90
N PRO A 252 11.67 -18.47 -6.36
CA PRO A 252 10.52 -17.64 -5.95
C PRO A 252 9.14 -18.22 -6.29
N LEU A 253 9.05 -19.08 -7.32
CA LEU A 253 7.79 -19.68 -7.77
C LEU A 253 7.49 -21.01 -7.07
N THR A 254 8.52 -21.82 -6.78
CA THR A 254 8.36 -23.12 -6.10
C THR A 254 8.02 -22.96 -4.61
N TYR A 255 8.52 -21.90 -3.97
CA TYR A 255 8.24 -21.54 -2.57
C TYR A 255 6.75 -21.51 -2.19
N ALA A 256 5.91 -20.97 -3.08
CA ALA A 256 4.49 -20.74 -2.78
C ALA A 256 3.70 -22.05 -2.63
N GLY A 257 4.13 -23.13 -3.30
CA GLY A 257 3.46 -24.43 -3.24
C GLY A 257 3.62 -25.11 -1.89
N ASP A 258 4.84 -25.11 -1.34
CA ASP A 258 5.18 -25.92 -0.16
C ASP A 258 4.91 -25.20 1.19
N THR A 259 4.92 -23.86 1.20
CA THR A 259 4.82 -23.10 2.46
C THR A 259 3.37 -22.77 2.84
N TYR A 260 2.47 -22.67 1.85
CA TYR A 260 1.10 -22.24 2.08
C TYR A 260 0.09 -23.38 2.06
N SER A 261 0.49 -24.62 1.76
CA SER A 261 -0.41 -25.77 1.86
C SER A 261 -0.68 -26.10 3.34
N LEU A 262 -1.95 -26.11 3.74
CA LEU A 262 -2.37 -26.52 5.07
C LEU A 262 -2.96 -27.93 5.02
N GLN A 263 -2.62 -28.74 6.01
CA GLN A 263 -3.19 -30.09 6.17
C GLN A 263 -4.53 -30.07 6.92
N ASP A 264 -4.78 -29.05 7.76
CA ASP A 264 -6.00 -28.91 8.54
C ASP A 264 -7.06 -28.07 7.81
N SER A 265 -8.13 -28.74 7.37
CA SER A 265 -9.26 -28.11 6.68
C SER A 265 -10.05 -27.15 7.58
N GLY A 266 -10.14 -27.43 8.88
CA GLY A 266 -10.82 -26.54 9.84
C GLY A 266 -10.12 -25.19 9.97
N GLN A 267 -8.78 -25.20 10.00
CA GLN A 267 -7.96 -23.99 10.01
C GLN A 267 -8.11 -23.18 8.71
N VAL A 268 -8.16 -23.83 7.55
CA VAL A 268 -8.40 -23.15 6.25
C VAL A 268 -9.73 -22.39 6.27
N HIS A 269 -10.82 -23.02 6.73
CA HIS A 269 -12.12 -22.36 6.82
C HIS A 269 -12.09 -21.12 7.72
N GLN A 270 -11.42 -21.19 8.87
CA GLN A 270 -11.27 -20.05 9.77
C GLN A 270 -10.47 -18.90 9.15
N LEU A 271 -9.36 -19.22 8.47
CA LEU A 271 -8.52 -18.21 7.80
C LEU A 271 -9.27 -17.53 6.65
N VAL A 272 -10.02 -18.30 5.85
CA VAL A 272 -10.84 -17.76 4.76
C VAL A 272 -11.98 -16.90 5.30
N ALA A 273 -12.69 -17.35 6.34
CA ALA A 273 -13.73 -16.55 6.98
C ALA A 273 -13.16 -15.26 7.59
N GLY A 274 -12.00 -15.35 8.25
CA GLY A 274 -11.27 -14.20 8.78
C GLY A 274 -10.85 -13.21 7.69
N TYR A 275 -10.36 -13.71 6.55
CA TYR A 275 -10.04 -12.90 5.38
C TYR A 275 -11.26 -12.14 4.85
N VAL A 276 -12.37 -12.84 4.64
CA VAL A 276 -13.61 -12.23 4.12
C VAL A 276 -14.15 -11.20 5.10
N LEU A 277 -14.29 -11.55 6.38
CA LEU A 277 -14.81 -10.66 7.40
C LEU A 277 -13.93 -9.43 7.60
N HIS A 278 -12.60 -9.60 7.58
CA HIS A 278 -11.66 -8.50 7.70
C HIS A 278 -11.83 -7.51 6.55
N ASN A 279 -11.76 -7.97 5.30
CA ASN A 279 -11.87 -7.09 4.13
C ASN A 279 -13.26 -6.45 4.04
N PHE A 280 -14.32 -7.19 4.36
CA PHE A 280 -15.67 -6.64 4.46
C PHE A 280 -15.77 -5.51 5.50
N GLY A 281 -15.21 -5.72 6.70
CA GLY A 281 -15.18 -4.70 7.76
C GLY A 281 -14.44 -3.43 7.34
N LEU A 282 -13.29 -3.56 6.67
CA LEU A 282 -12.54 -2.40 6.16
C LEU A 282 -13.33 -1.63 5.09
N LEU A 283 -14.07 -2.33 4.21
CA LEU A 283 -14.88 -1.73 3.14
C LEU A 283 -16.20 -1.15 3.64
N ALA A 284 -16.77 -1.70 4.71
CA ALA A 284 -18.00 -1.21 5.31
C ALA A 284 -17.86 0.25 5.78
N LEU A 285 -16.68 0.64 6.27
CA LEU A 285 -16.42 2.00 6.74
C LEU A 285 -16.59 3.07 5.65
N PRO A 286 -15.83 3.08 4.53
CA PRO A 286 -16.00 4.09 3.48
C PRO A 286 -17.40 4.06 2.85
N VAL A 287 -18.05 2.89 2.79
CA VAL A 287 -19.44 2.76 2.30
C VAL A 287 -20.43 3.41 3.26
N ALA A 288 -20.32 3.14 4.57
CA ALA A 288 -21.17 3.74 5.58
C ALA A 288 -20.99 5.26 5.65
N LEU A 289 -19.75 5.75 5.53
CA LEU A 289 -19.46 7.19 5.51
C LEU A 289 -19.98 7.87 4.23
N ALA A 290 -19.94 7.20 3.08
CA ALA A 290 -20.58 7.69 1.86
C ALA A 290 -22.11 7.73 2.00
N ALA A 291 -22.72 6.70 2.59
CA ALA A 291 -24.15 6.67 2.90
C ALA A 291 -24.53 7.79 3.87
N LEU A 292 -23.72 8.05 4.90
CA LEU A 292 -23.88 9.18 5.82
C LEU A 292 -23.79 10.52 5.07
N ALA A 293 -22.81 10.70 4.19
CA ALA A 293 -22.68 11.92 3.39
C ALA A 293 -23.93 12.17 2.51
N MET A 294 -24.54 11.11 1.97
CA MET A 294 -25.81 11.17 1.23
C MET A 294 -27.01 11.45 2.15
N ALA A 295 -27.03 10.86 3.35
CA ALA A 295 -28.06 11.11 4.34
C ALA A 295 -28.07 12.57 4.81
N LEU A 296 -26.90 13.18 4.97
CA LEU A 296 -26.72 14.57 5.41
C LEU A 296 -27.01 15.63 4.33
N VAL A 297 -27.52 15.26 3.15
CA VAL A 297 -27.89 16.24 2.12
C VAL A 297 -29.16 17.02 2.56
N PRO A 298 -29.14 18.37 2.60
CA PRO A 298 -30.30 19.17 2.96
C PRO A 298 -31.55 18.83 2.12
N PRO A 299 -32.77 18.88 2.67
CA PRO A 299 -33.13 19.22 4.06
C PRO A 299 -33.19 17.96 4.98
N TRP A 300 -32.04 17.39 5.35
CA TRP A 300 -31.98 16.11 6.08
C TRP A 300 -32.69 16.12 7.44
N ILE A 301 -32.68 17.24 8.18
CA ILE A 301 -33.35 17.37 9.48
C ILE A 301 -34.87 17.21 9.33
N GLU A 302 -35.45 17.89 8.34
CA GLU A 302 -36.88 17.80 8.06
C GLU A 302 -37.27 16.38 7.62
N LEU A 303 -36.46 15.76 6.75
CA LEU A 303 -36.68 14.39 6.33
C LEU A 303 -36.55 13.40 7.49
N LEU A 304 -35.63 13.63 8.43
CA LEU A 304 -35.46 12.77 9.60
C LEU A 304 -36.71 12.78 10.49
N LEU A 305 -37.31 13.95 10.68
CA LEU A 305 -38.50 14.13 11.51
C LEU A 305 -39.79 13.68 10.81
N ARG A 306 -39.93 13.93 9.50
CA ARG A 306 -41.21 13.76 8.78
C ARG A 306 -41.27 12.49 7.92
N ALA A 307 -40.14 12.01 7.41
CA ALA A 307 -40.10 10.90 6.46
C ALA A 307 -38.71 10.23 6.42
N PRO A 308 -38.27 9.54 7.49
CA PRO A 308 -36.90 9.05 7.62
C PRO A 308 -36.49 8.10 6.50
N LEU A 309 -37.43 7.29 5.98
CA LEU A 309 -37.19 6.41 4.82
C LEU A 309 -36.76 7.19 3.56
N ARG A 310 -37.24 8.43 3.37
CA ARG A 310 -36.88 9.28 2.22
C ARG A 310 -35.42 9.75 2.25
N ILE A 311 -34.74 9.71 3.40
CA ILE A 311 -33.31 10.03 3.50
C ILE A 311 -32.49 9.06 2.64
N VAL A 312 -32.86 7.79 2.70
CA VAL A 312 -32.19 6.70 1.96
C VAL A 312 -32.76 6.60 0.54
N THR A 313 -34.08 6.55 0.38
CA THR A 313 -34.69 6.24 -0.93
C THR A 313 -34.51 7.35 -1.96
N ARG A 314 -34.33 8.63 -1.56
CA ARG A 314 -34.09 9.74 -2.52
C ARG A 314 -32.80 9.62 -3.33
N ALA A 315 -31.84 8.81 -2.87
CA ALA A 315 -30.62 8.53 -3.60
C ALA A 315 -30.83 7.48 -4.69
N TRP A 316 -31.99 6.83 -4.77
CA TRP A 316 -32.28 5.73 -5.68
C TRP A 316 -33.41 6.12 -6.64
N ALA A 317 -33.13 6.10 -7.93
CA ALA A 317 -34.12 6.32 -8.97
C ALA A 317 -33.90 5.34 -10.12
N ARG A 318 -34.98 4.65 -10.54
CA ARG A 318 -34.95 3.78 -11.71
C ARG A 318 -34.89 4.62 -12.99
N GLY A 319 -34.26 4.09 -14.03
CA GLY A 319 -34.12 4.72 -15.34
C GLY A 319 -32.68 5.01 -15.75
N VAL A 320 -32.52 5.32 -17.03
CA VAL A 320 -31.22 5.58 -17.67
C VAL A 320 -30.45 6.66 -16.92
N ASN A 321 -29.16 6.43 -16.72
CA ASN A 321 -28.26 7.38 -16.07
C ASN A 321 -27.07 7.65 -16.99
N PRO A 322 -27.02 8.79 -17.69
CA PRO A 322 -25.94 9.09 -18.64
C PRO A 322 -24.58 9.25 -17.95
N GLY A 323 -24.55 9.41 -16.62
CA GLY A 323 -23.31 9.48 -15.85
C GLY A 323 -22.68 8.13 -15.51
N VAL A 324 -23.15 7.02 -16.11
CA VAL A 324 -22.50 5.69 -16.02
C VAL A 324 -22.29 5.16 -17.43
N ASN A 325 -21.04 4.84 -17.77
CA ASN A 325 -20.73 4.00 -18.91
C ASN A 325 -20.96 2.53 -18.52
N LEU A 326 -22.12 1.98 -18.89
CA LEU A 326 -22.54 0.66 -18.46
C LEU A 326 -21.58 -0.46 -18.92
N SER A 327 -21.02 -0.35 -20.13
CA SER A 327 -20.05 -1.32 -20.65
C SER A 327 -18.80 -1.37 -19.76
N GLN A 328 -18.25 -0.21 -19.39
CA GLN A 328 -17.10 -0.16 -18.50
C GLN A 328 -17.45 -0.52 -17.05
N ALA A 329 -18.67 -0.22 -16.59
CA ALA A 329 -19.16 -0.63 -15.28
C ALA A 329 -19.27 -2.16 -15.17
N LEU A 330 -19.73 -2.85 -16.23
CA LEU A 330 -19.76 -4.31 -16.30
C LEU A 330 -18.36 -4.91 -16.14
N ASN A 331 -17.34 -4.35 -16.82
CA ASN A 331 -15.95 -4.76 -16.63
C ASN A 331 -15.51 -4.63 -15.16
N VAL A 332 -15.77 -3.48 -14.53
CA VAL A 332 -15.42 -3.25 -13.11
C VAL A 332 -16.14 -4.24 -12.20
N TRP A 333 -17.44 -4.49 -12.41
CA TRP A 333 -18.20 -5.43 -11.59
C TRP A 333 -17.69 -6.86 -11.74
N MET A 334 -17.44 -7.32 -12.97
CA MET A 334 -16.91 -8.67 -13.20
C MET A 334 -15.53 -8.83 -12.57
N ILE A 335 -14.60 -7.89 -12.81
CA ILE A 335 -13.26 -7.93 -12.19
C ILE A 335 -13.38 -7.98 -10.68
N GLN A 336 -14.14 -7.08 -10.07
CA GLN A 336 -14.24 -7.00 -8.61
C GLN A 336 -14.91 -8.24 -8.00
N ILE A 337 -15.94 -8.81 -8.64
CA ILE A 337 -16.59 -10.05 -8.19
C ILE A 337 -15.60 -11.22 -8.27
N ILE A 338 -14.90 -11.37 -9.39
CA ILE A 338 -13.94 -12.47 -9.58
C ILE A 338 -12.80 -12.37 -8.56
N VAL A 339 -12.27 -11.17 -8.32
CA VAL A 339 -11.23 -10.95 -7.31
C VAL A 339 -11.74 -11.12 -5.87
N ALA A 340 -13.01 -10.81 -5.61
CA ALA A 340 -13.60 -10.99 -4.27
C ALA A 340 -13.84 -12.47 -3.93
N VAL A 341 -14.20 -13.28 -4.92
CA VAL A 341 -14.61 -14.69 -4.72
C VAL A 341 -13.48 -15.68 -5.06
N GLY A 342 -12.70 -15.39 -6.10
CA GLY A 342 -11.70 -16.29 -6.66
C GLY A 342 -10.62 -16.72 -5.65
N PRO A 343 -9.91 -15.80 -4.97
CA PRO A 343 -8.88 -16.18 -4.01
C PRO A 343 -9.43 -16.95 -2.79
N PRO A 344 -10.54 -16.55 -2.14
CA PRO A 344 -11.17 -17.37 -1.10
C PRO A 344 -11.57 -18.77 -1.58
N LEU A 345 -12.15 -18.87 -2.78
CA LEU A 345 -12.56 -20.16 -3.35
C LEU A 345 -11.33 -21.04 -3.65
N GLY A 346 -10.29 -20.46 -4.26
CA GLY A 346 -9.03 -21.16 -4.51
C GLY A 346 -8.38 -21.64 -3.22
N ALA A 347 -8.40 -20.83 -2.16
CA ALA A 347 -7.88 -21.23 -0.85
C ALA A 347 -8.64 -22.42 -0.25
N LEU A 348 -9.96 -22.47 -0.39
CA LEU A 348 -10.78 -23.60 0.06
C LEU A 348 -10.54 -24.86 -0.78
N VAL A 349 -10.43 -24.73 -2.10
CA VAL A 349 -10.27 -25.87 -3.03
C VAL A 349 -8.87 -26.48 -2.94
N PHE A 350 -7.85 -25.64 -2.80
CA PHE A 350 -6.44 -26.07 -2.80
C PHE A 350 -5.81 -26.10 -1.40
N SER A 351 -6.61 -25.93 -0.34
CA SER A 351 -6.17 -25.88 1.06
C SER A 351 -5.00 -24.91 1.30
N ILE A 352 -5.13 -23.69 0.78
CA ILE A 352 -4.08 -22.66 0.86
C ILE A 352 -4.31 -21.77 2.08
N TYR A 353 -3.25 -21.54 2.85
CA TYR A 353 -3.19 -20.54 3.91
C TYR A 353 -3.53 -19.15 3.36
N MET A 354 -4.51 -18.49 3.98
CA MET A 354 -4.98 -17.17 3.54
C MET A 354 -4.72 -16.12 4.62
N LYS A 355 -3.81 -15.19 4.34
CA LYS A 355 -3.56 -14.03 5.22
C LYS A 355 -4.54 -12.90 4.89
N THR A 356 -5.09 -12.25 5.91
CA THR A 356 -5.98 -11.09 5.76
C THR A 356 -5.38 -9.97 4.90
N ASP A 357 -4.07 -9.75 5.03
CA ASP A 357 -3.31 -8.73 4.29
C ASP A 357 -3.21 -9.01 2.78
N TRP A 358 -3.48 -10.23 2.29
CA TRP A 358 -3.49 -10.49 0.84
C TRP A 358 -4.63 -9.77 0.11
N GLY A 359 -5.62 -9.26 0.85
CA GLY A 359 -6.73 -8.47 0.31
C GLY A 359 -6.41 -6.99 0.13
N ILE A 360 -5.29 -6.50 0.67
CA ILE A 360 -4.92 -5.06 0.66
C ILE A 360 -5.12 -4.43 -0.72
N SER A 361 -4.57 -5.06 -1.76
CA SER A 361 -4.56 -4.53 -3.13
C SER A 361 -5.75 -4.95 -3.99
N LEU A 362 -6.65 -5.79 -3.49
CA LEU A 362 -7.67 -6.47 -4.31
C LEU A 362 -9.04 -5.78 -4.34
N PHE A 363 -9.31 -4.87 -3.41
CA PHE A 363 -10.64 -4.28 -3.21
C PHE A 363 -10.74 -2.78 -3.53
N PHE A 364 -9.74 -2.18 -4.18
CA PHE A 364 -9.77 -0.76 -4.53
C PHE A 364 -10.88 -0.38 -5.54
N LEU A 365 -11.43 -1.36 -6.28
CA LEU A 365 -12.55 -1.13 -7.21
C LEU A 365 -13.91 -1.14 -6.53
N VAL A 366 -14.03 -1.60 -5.27
CA VAL A 366 -15.34 -1.68 -4.58
C VAL A 366 -16.06 -0.34 -4.50
N PRO A 367 -15.42 0.79 -4.11
CA PRO A 367 -16.09 2.10 -4.14
C PRO A 367 -16.62 2.46 -5.54
N LEU A 368 -15.84 2.18 -6.60
CA LEU A 368 -16.26 2.44 -7.97
C LEU A 368 -17.42 1.53 -8.39
N ALA A 369 -17.36 0.24 -8.08
CA ALA A 369 -18.41 -0.73 -8.37
C ALA A 369 -19.76 -0.30 -7.78
N LEU A 370 -19.77 0.18 -6.53
CA LEU A 370 -20.98 0.66 -5.86
C LEU A 370 -21.48 1.99 -6.45
N VAL A 371 -20.58 2.93 -6.71
CA VAL A 371 -20.96 4.25 -7.25
C VAL A 371 -21.41 4.18 -8.71
N ALA A 372 -20.95 3.17 -9.45
CA ALA A 372 -21.35 2.88 -10.82
C ALA A 372 -22.74 2.23 -10.95
N ILE A 373 -23.44 1.93 -9.84
CA ILE A 373 -24.82 1.41 -9.91
C ILE A 373 -25.72 2.44 -10.61
N PRO A 374 -26.34 2.11 -11.76
CA PRO A 374 -27.07 3.10 -12.56
C PRO A 374 -28.25 3.74 -11.81
N ALA A 375 -28.86 3.02 -10.87
CA ALA A 375 -29.98 3.53 -10.06
C ALA A 375 -29.55 4.57 -9.02
N LEU A 376 -28.28 4.59 -8.61
CA LEU A 376 -27.77 5.53 -7.61
C LEU A 376 -27.67 6.94 -8.20
N ARG A 377 -28.22 7.94 -7.50
CA ARG A 377 -28.22 9.36 -7.88
C ARG A 377 -27.38 10.14 -6.88
N VAL A 378 -26.17 10.51 -7.28
CA VAL A 378 -25.25 11.30 -6.43
C VAL A 378 -25.62 12.77 -6.53
N GLN A 379 -26.15 13.34 -5.44
CA GLN A 379 -26.45 14.77 -5.37
C GLN A 379 -25.14 15.56 -5.21
N SER A 380 -25.06 16.76 -5.77
CA SER A 380 -23.85 17.60 -5.70
C SER A 380 -23.41 17.90 -4.26
N ALA A 381 -24.39 18.03 -3.35
CA ALA A 381 -24.19 18.20 -1.93
C ALA A 381 -23.30 17.12 -1.27
N VAL A 382 -23.38 15.89 -1.77
CA VAL A 382 -22.66 14.74 -1.22
C VAL A 382 -21.15 14.95 -1.29
N LEU A 383 -20.66 15.59 -2.35
CA LEU A 383 -19.22 15.79 -2.56
C LEU A 383 -18.59 16.63 -1.46
N PHE A 384 -19.28 17.70 -1.06
CA PHE A 384 -18.84 18.51 0.07
C PHE A 384 -18.95 17.75 1.38
N ASN A 385 -20.07 17.06 1.62
CA ASN A 385 -20.29 16.32 2.86
C ASN A 385 -19.23 15.24 3.07
N ILE A 386 -18.91 14.45 2.04
CA ILE A 386 -17.92 13.38 2.15
C ILE A 386 -16.50 13.93 2.33
N ALA A 387 -16.15 15.01 1.63
CA ALA A 387 -14.85 15.69 1.81
C ALA A 387 -14.72 16.30 3.21
N ALA A 388 -15.79 16.89 3.74
CA ALA A 388 -15.84 17.40 5.10
C ALA A 388 -15.71 16.28 6.14
N ILE A 389 -16.42 15.16 5.96
CA ILE A 389 -16.28 13.97 6.82
C ILE A 389 -14.83 13.47 6.82
N TRP A 390 -14.24 13.31 5.64
CA TRP A 390 -12.83 12.91 5.52
C TRP A 390 -11.88 13.86 6.23
N LEU A 391 -12.05 15.18 6.04
CA LEU A 391 -11.19 16.18 6.67
C LEU A 391 -11.36 16.18 8.20
N VAL A 392 -12.60 16.14 8.69
CA VAL A 392 -12.90 16.12 10.13
C VAL A 392 -12.34 14.86 10.78
N LEU A 393 -12.54 13.67 10.19
CA LEU A 393 -12.00 12.43 10.72
C LEU A 393 -10.46 12.44 10.73
N SER A 394 -9.84 12.93 9.66
CA SER A 394 -8.37 13.00 9.58
C SER A 394 -7.80 14.02 10.59
N ALA A 395 -8.41 15.20 10.72
CA ALA A 395 -8.01 16.20 11.71
C ALA A 395 -8.25 15.74 13.15
N ALA A 396 -9.38 15.08 13.43
CA ALA A 396 -9.65 14.48 14.73
C ALA A 396 -8.64 13.38 15.08
N THR A 397 -8.29 12.54 14.10
CA THR A 397 -7.25 11.51 14.27
C THR A 397 -5.88 12.15 14.53
N LEU A 398 -5.52 13.22 13.82
CA LEU A 398 -4.28 13.97 14.08
C LEU A 398 -4.27 14.52 15.52
N ALA A 399 -5.35 15.17 15.96
CA ALA A 399 -5.45 15.70 17.32
C ALA A 399 -5.40 14.58 18.37
N ALA A 400 -6.03 13.43 18.11
CA ALA A 400 -6.06 12.28 19.02
C ALA A 400 -4.78 11.42 18.96
N SER A 401 -3.93 11.59 17.94
CA SER A 401 -2.80 10.67 17.67
C SER A 401 -1.84 10.46 18.85
N PRO A 402 -1.44 11.48 19.66
CA PRO A 402 -0.57 11.24 20.81
C PRO A 402 -1.25 10.42 21.91
N TRP A 403 -2.55 10.64 22.10
CA TRP A 403 -3.35 9.87 23.05
C TRP A 403 -3.54 8.42 22.59
N ILE A 404 -3.80 8.21 21.30
CA ILE A 404 -3.90 6.86 20.70
C ILE A 404 -2.58 6.10 20.91
N ALA A 405 -1.45 6.72 20.60
CA ALA A 405 -0.12 6.12 20.79
C ALA A 405 0.11 5.71 22.26
N ALA A 406 -0.16 6.61 23.20
CA ALA A 406 0.04 6.35 24.63
C ALA A 406 -0.86 5.20 25.15
N ARG A 407 -2.10 5.12 24.67
CA ARG A 407 -3.04 4.06 25.04
C ARG A 407 -2.63 2.71 24.43
N GLU A 408 -2.24 2.70 23.17
CA GLU A 408 -1.82 1.50 22.46
C GLU A 408 -0.55 0.89 23.08
N MET A 409 0.41 1.75 23.46
CA MET A 409 1.58 1.34 24.23
C MET A 409 1.21 0.73 25.59
N ALA A 410 0.26 1.33 26.30
CA ALA A 410 -0.14 0.84 27.61
C ALA A 410 -0.85 -0.52 27.53
N ALA A 411 -1.68 -0.71 26.50
CA ALA A 411 -2.41 -1.97 26.28
C ALA A 411 -1.49 -3.09 25.78
N ASN A 412 -0.49 -2.77 24.95
CA ASN A 412 0.35 -3.74 24.25
C ASN A 412 1.83 -3.67 24.63
N GLY A 413 2.15 -3.19 25.84
CA GLY A 413 3.53 -2.93 26.28
C GLY A 413 4.45 -4.16 26.34
N GLY A 414 3.89 -5.38 26.40
CA GLY A 414 4.65 -6.64 26.34
C GLY A 414 4.96 -7.12 24.92
N ASN A 415 4.44 -6.47 23.87
CA ASN A 415 4.57 -6.92 22.49
C ASN A 415 5.93 -6.53 21.90
N THR A 416 6.92 -7.41 22.04
CA THR A 416 8.30 -7.25 21.52
C THR A 416 8.38 -7.17 19.99
N ALA A 417 7.42 -7.75 19.27
CA ALA A 417 7.36 -7.61 17.81
C ALA A 417 7.10 -6.15 17.40
N THR A 418 6.25 -5.43 18.15
CA THR A 418 5.83 -4.06 17.83
C THR A 418 6.68 -2.98 18.53
N TYR A 419 7.05 -3.22 19.79
CA TYR A 419 7.73 -2.25 20.66
C TYR A 419 9.17 -2.63 21.00
N GLY A 420 9.70 -3.64 20.32
CA GLY A 420 11.10 -4.06 20.48
C GLY A 420 12.08 -2.96 20.09
N ALA A 421 13.17 -2.87 20.84
CA ALA A 421 14.19 -1.83 20.76
C ALA A 421 15.29 -2.11 19.72
N ARG A 422 14.90 -2.41 18.47
CA ARG A 422 15.85 -2.83 17.43
C ARG A 422 16.70 -1.67 16.91
N SER A 423 16.16 -0.46 16.88
CA SER A 423 16.93 0.75 16.54
C SER A 423 18.00 1.12 17.58
N GLU A 424 17.80 0.79 18.85
CA GLU A 424 18.79 0.93 19.92
C GLU A 424 19.91 -0.09 19.72
N LEU A 425 19.54 -1.36 19.49
CA LEU A 425 20.48 -2.42 19.16
C LEU A 425 21.35 -2.05 17.94
N ALA A 426 20.74 -1.57 16.85
CA ALA A 426 21.49 -1.21 15.64
C ALA A 426 22.56 -0.15 15.90
N ARG A 427 22.25 0.86 16.73
CA ARG A 427 23.20 1.93 17.11
C ARG A 427 24.33 1.39 17.98
N GLU A 428 24.01 0.60 19.00
CA GLU A 428 25.00 -0.01 19.89
C GLU A 428 25.93 -0.98 19.14
N LEU A 429 25.38 -1.80 18.24
CA LEU A 429 26.16 -2.71 17.41
C LEU A 429 27.08 -1.97 16.44
N THR A 430 26.62 -0.87 15.85
CA THR A 430 27.46 -0.03 14.99
C THR A 430 28.64 0.56 15.77
N GLN A 431 28.39 1.06 16.98
CA GLN A 431 29.47 1.56 17.86
C GLN A 431 30.43 0.44 18.27
N ALA A 432 29.90 -0.74 18.62
CA ALA A 432 30.68 -1.91 18.99
C ALA A 432 31.59 -2.39 17.84
N TRP A 433 31.11 -2.29 16.59
CA TRP A 433 31.88 -2.57 15.39
C TRP A 433 32.99 -1.53 15.17
N HIS A 434 32.65 -0.24 15.19
CA HIS A 434 33.60 0.86 15.03
C HIS A 434 34.72 0.82 16.07
N ALA A 435 34.39 0.52 17.33
CA ALA A 435 35.38 0.40 18.40
C ALA A 435 36.37 -0.77 18.20
N ARG A 436 35.92 -1.87 17.55
CA ARG A 436 36.75 -3.06 17.32
C ARG A 436 37.61 -2.96 16.07
N PHE A 437 37.06 -2.43 14.98
CA PHE A 437 37.66 -2.55 13.66
C PHE A 437 37.94 -1.22 12.96
N ALA A 438 37.51 -0.09 13.52
CA ALA A 438 37.66 1.24 12.94
C ALA A 438 37.26 1.35 11.46
N SER A 439 36.25 0.57 11.05
CA SER A 439 35.76 0.43 9.68
C SER A 439 34.25 0.39 9.67
N ARG A 440 33.61 0.69 8.54
CA ARG A 440 32.15 0.60 8.39
C ARG A 440 31.65 -0.84 8.59
N TRP A 441 30.57 -1.02 9.34
CA TRP A 441 29.86 -2.30 9.45
C TRP A 441 29.19 -2.66 8.11
N ALA A 442 29.73 -3.66 7.42
CA ALA A 442 29.33 -3.96 6.04
C ALA A 442 28.20 -5.00 5.93
N VAL A 443 28.17 -6.02 6.80
CA VAL A 443 27.25 -7.16 6.67
C VAL A 443 26.60 -7.51 8.01
N VAL A 444 25.27 -7.64 7.99
CA VAL A 444 24.49 -8.18 9.12
C VAL A 444 23.95 -9.56 8.75
N ALA A 445 24.12 -10.54 9.64
CA ALA A 445 23.67 -11.91 9.43
C ALA A 445 22.57 -12.30 10.44
N GLY A 446 21.56 -13.05 10.02
CA GLY A 446 20.48 -13.50 10.91
C GLY A 446 19.19 -13.81 10.16
N THR A 447 18.06 -13.80 10.86
CA THR A 447 16.74 -13.96 10.21
C THR A 447 16.25 -12.63 9.66
N MET A 448 15.48 -12.67 8.57
CA MET A 448 14.88 -11.49 7.95
C MET A 448 14.17 -10.58 8.98
N GLU A 449 13.44 -11.18 9.94
CA GLU A 449 12.70 -10.42 10.95
C GLU A 449 13.60 -9.63 11.92
N THR A 450 14.80 -10.14 12.15
CA THR A 450 15.75 -9.60 13.13
C THR A 450 16.67 -8.57 12.50
N ILE A 451 17.17 -8.84 11.29
CA ILE A 451 18.29 -8.07 10.72
C ILE A 451 17.85 -6.89 9.87
N GLN A 452 16.66 -6.90 9.29
CA GLN A 452 16.22 -5.80 8.43
C GLN A 452 16.18 -4.45 9.18
N PRO A 453 15.73 -4.38 10.44
CA PRO A 453 15.87 -3.17 11.23
C PRO A 453 17.32 -2.71 11.44
N MET A 454 18.30 -3.62 11.48
CA MET A 454 19.72 -3.23 11.55
C MET A 454 20.17 -2.56 10.26
N VAL A 455 19.75 -3.08 9.10
CA VAL A 455 20.00 -2.47 7.78
C VAL A 455 19.46 -1.04 7.72
N PHE A 456 18.27 -0.82 8.28
CA PHE A 456 17.62 0.49 8.25
C PHE A 456 18.20 1.47 9.28
N TYR A 457 18.37 1.06 10.54
CA TYR A 457 18.69 1.96 11.65
C TYR A 457 20.18 2.14 11.94
N SER A 458 21.04 1.22 11.49
CA SER A 458 22.47 1.44 11.61
C SER A 458 22.88 2.64 10.74
N PRO A 459 23.67 3.59 11.27
CA PRO A 459 24.28 4.66 10.46
C PRO A 459 25.09 4.14 9.27
N ASP A 460 25.59 2.89 9.37
CA ASP A 460 26.38 2.25 8.33
C ASP A 460 25.55 1.48 7.32
N HIS A 461 24.25 1.28 7.55
CA HIS A 461 23.34 0.56 6.65
C HIS A 461 23.95 -0.75 6.09
N PRO A 462 24.32 -1.73 6.93
CA PRO A 462 24.95 -2.97 6.49
C PRO A 462 24.04 -3.72 5.52
N SER A 463 24.60 -4.50 4.60
CA SER A 463 23.83 -5.35 3.70
C SER A 463 23.35 -6.61 4.43
N PRO A 464 22.08 -7.02 4.28
CA PRO A 464 21.56 -8.20 4.96
C PRO A 464 22.07 -9.49 4.33
N PHE A 465 22.35 -10.47 5.18
CA PHE A 465 22.63 -11.85 4.81
C PHE A 465 21.77 -12.78 5.67
N THR A 466 20.97 -13.64 5.04
CA THR A 466 20.09 -14.57 5.76
C THR A 466 20.60 -16.00 5.64
N PRO A 467 21.49 -16.46 6.56
CA PRO A 467 22.00 -17.82 6.49
C PRO A 467 20.88 -18.82 6.72
N ASN A 468 20.98 -19.96 6.03
CA ASN A 468 20.00 -21.05 6.07
C ASN A 468 18.61 -20.71 5.48
N GLU A 469 18.40 -19.50 4.97
CA GLU A 469 17.29 -19.26 4.06
C GLU A 469 17.65 -19.78 2.68
N ALA A 470 16.79 -20.61 2.10
CA ALA A 470 17.01 -21.16 0.78
C ALA A 470 17.00 -20.08 -0.34
N TRP A 471 16.63 -18.85 -0.01
CA TRP A 471 16.38 -17.77 -0.96
C TRP A 471 16.74 -16.39 -0.39
N ALA A 472 18.04 -16.16 -0.18
CA ALA A 472 18.54 -14.85 0.21
C ALA A 472 18.17 -13.76 -0.82
N SER A 473 18.12 -12.50 -0.37
CA SER A 473 17.79 -11.33 -1.20
C SER A 473 18.71 -11.09 -2.40
N GLY A 474 19.84 -11.80 -2.49
CA GLY A 474 20.88 -11.59 -3.51
C GLY A 474 21.74 -10.34 -3.25
N LEU A 475 21.52 -9.64 -2.13
CA LEU A 475 22.25 -8.41 -1.79
C LEU A 475 23.68 -8.68 -1.32
N THR A 476 23.90 -9.82 -0.66
CA THR A 476 25.16 -10.20 -0.02
C THR A 476 25.49 -11.66 -0.34
N SER A 477 26.71 -11.93 -0.78
CA SER A 477 27.22 -13.29 -1.02
C SER A 477 27.95 -13.85 0.20
N LEU A 478 28.15 -15.17 0.26
CA LEU A 478 28.96 -15.79 1.32
C LEU A 478 30.42 -15.29 1.29
N ASP A 479 30.95 -14.98 0.11
CA ASP A 479 32.29 -14.42 -0.04
C ASP A 479 32.36 -13.00 0.53
N ASP A 480 31.31 -12.18 0.38
CA ASP A 480 31.22 -10.87 1.03
C ASP A 480 31.23 -11.02 2.56
N VAL A 481 30.50 -12.01 3.11
CA VAL A 481 30.49 -12.29 4.55
C VAL A 481 31.90 -12.60 5.07
N LYS A 482 32.65 -13.44 4.35
CA LYS A 482 34.02 -13.81 4.73
C LYS A 482 35.01 -12.66 4.55
N ARG A 483 34.85 -11.87 3.49
CA ARG A 483 35.73 -10.75 3.15
C ARG A 483 35.57 -9.58 4.11
N TYR A 484 34.34 -9.15 4.36
CA TYR A 484 34.07 -7.94 5.13
C TYR A 484 33.80 -8.21 6.61
N GLY A 485 33.68 -9.48 7.01
CA GLY A 485 33.21 -9.84 8.34
C GLY A 485 31.73 -9.53 8.51
N PHE A 486 31.16 -9.89 9.66
CA PHE A 486 29.74 -9.67 9.91
C PHE A 486 29.43 -9.52 11.40
N ILE A 487 28.26 -8.94 11.69
CA ILE A 487 27.59 -9.10 12.98
C ILE A 487 26.36 -9.98 12.77
N GLY A 488 26.34 -11.12 13.45
CA GLY A 488 25.21 -12.02 13.57
C GLY A 488 24.28 -11.54 14.68
N VAL A 489 22.98 -11.40 14.42
CA VAL A 489 21.99 -10.97 15.41
C VAL A 489 20.82 -11.94 15.43
N PHE A 490 20.49 -12.44 16.62
CA PHE A 490 19.40 -13.39 16.82
C PHE A 490 18.67 -13.13 18.13
N ASP A 491 17.33 -13.22 18.11
CA ASP A 491 16.54 -13.21 19.35
C ASP A 491 16.85 -14.48 20.15
N ALA A 492 17.08 -14.33 21.46
CA ALA A 492 17.37 -15.46 22.35
C ALA A 492 16.23 -16.48 22.46
N THR A 493 15.02 -16.10 22.07
CA THR A 493 13.82 -16.95 22.12
C THR A 493 13.46 -17.61 20.79
N ASP A 494 14.17 -17.31 19.70
CA ASP A 494 13.87 -17.84 18.38
C ASP A 494 14.37 -19.28 18.23
N GLU A 495 13.46 -20.21 17.92
CA GLU A 495 13.73 -21.65 17.76
C GLU A 495 14.76 -21.98 16.67
N ARG A 496 15.02 -21.03 15.75
CA ARG A 496 16.01 -21.19 14.67
C ARG A 496 17.44 -20.94 15.12
N LEU A 497 17.66 -20.46 16.36
CA LEU A 497 18.98 -20.12 16.91
C LEU A 497 20.02 -21.25 16.77
N PRO A 498 19.73 -22.52 17.10
CA PRO A 498 20.74 -23.58 17.00
C PRO A 498 21.27 -23.79 15.58
N LYS A 499 20.43 -23.63 14.56
CA LYS A 499 20.86 -23.73 13.15
C LYS A 499 21.73 -22.55 12.76
N PHE A 500 21.43 -21.36 13.27
CA PHE A 500 22.24 -20.17 13.07
C PHE A 500 23.61 -20.31 13.74
N GLU A 501 23.66 -20.77 14.99
CA GLU A 501 24.92 -20.99 15.73
C GLU A 501 25.81 -22.02 15.04
N LYS A 502 25.22 -23.10 14.50
CA LYS A 502 25.95 -24.06 13.68
C LYS A 502 26.60 -23.37 12.47
N TRP A 503 25.84 -22.57 11.72
CA TRP A 503 26.39 -21.81 10.58
C TRP A 503 27.51 -20.85 10.98
N VAL A 504 27.37 -20.15 12.11
CA VAL A 504 28.44 -19.27 12.65
C VAL A 504 29.69 -20.08 12.96
N SER A 505 29.56 -21.24 13.61
CA SER A 505 30.71 -22.09 13.96
C SER A 505 31.48 -22.61 12.73
N GLU A 506 30.77 -22.87 11.63
CA GLU A 506 31.35 -23.34 10.37
C GLU A 506 31.96 -22.20 9.53
N THR A 507 31.36 -21.00 9.57
CA THR A 507 31.75 -19.87 8.72
C THR A 507 32.79 -18.96 9.38
N ALA A 508 32.68 -18.77 10.69
CA ALA A 508 33.53 -17.89 11.50
C ALA A 508 33.76 -18.52 12.89
N PRO A 509 34.59 -19.57 13.00
CA PRO A 509 34.81 -20.29 14.26
C PRO A 509 35.39 -19.42 15.39
N ASN A 510 36.03 -18.31 15.03
CA ASN A 510 36.61 -17.35 15.97
C ASN A 510 35.68 -16.15 16.25
N ALA A 511 34.40 -16.21 15.87
CA ALA A 511 33.45 -15.14 16.13
C ALA A 511 33.26 -14.93 17.64
N GLU A 512 33.34 -13.68 18.09
CA GLU A 512 33.07 -13.30 19.47
C GLU A 512 31.56 -13.39 19.72
N ARG A 513 31.13 -14.17 20.72
CA ARG A 513 29.73 -14.21 21.15
C ARG A 513 29.53 -13.27 22.33
N ILE A 514 28.58 -12.34 22.20
CA ILE A 514 28.11 -11.46 23.27
C ILE A 514 26.59 -11.56 23.42
N VAL A 515 26.09 -11.34 24.63
CA VAL A 515 24.66 -11.23 24.90
C VAL A 515 24.35 -9.78 25.23
N MET A 516 23.42 -9.19 24.49
CA MET A 516 23.01 -7.80 24.69
C MET A 516 21.55 -7.74 25.10
N THR A 517 21.20 -6.76 25.93
CA THR A 517 19.82 -6.50 26.31
C THR A 517 19.46 -5.08 25.95
N THR A 518 18.37 -4.91 25.22
CA THR A 518 17.89 -3.59 24.79
C THR A 518 16.52 -3.31 25.35
N ARG A 519 16.26 -2.06 25.69
CA ARG A 519 14.96 -1.62 26.21
C ARG A 519 14.71 -0.17 25.86
N ARG A 520 13.63 0.07 25.11
CA ARG A 520 13.20 1.40 24.72
C ARG A 520 12.50 2.12 25.85
N PHE A 521 12.71 3.43 25.95
CA PHE A 521 11.95 4.32 26.83
C PHE A 521 11.24 5.39 25.99
N THR A 522 9.91 5.48 26.12
CA THR A 522 9.11 6.50 25.43
C THR A 522 8.36 7.32 26.47
N HIS A 523 8.61 8.64 26.50
CA HIS A 523 8.02 9.55 27.50
C HIS A 523 8.18 9.06 28.95
N GLY A 524 9.36 8.51 29.28
CA GLY A 524 9.65 7.96 30.61
C GLY A 524 9.02 6.59 30.91
N LYS A 525 8.23 6.01 30.00
CA LYS A 525 7.70 4.66 30.14
C LYS A 525 8.62 3.65 29.46
N ALA A 526 8.97 2.61 30.19
CA ALA A 526 9.83 1.55 29.70
C ALA A 526 9.02 0.55 28.86
N GLY A 527 9.48 0.27 27.64
CA GLY A 527 8.97 -0.78 26.77
C GLY A 527 9.43 -2.19 27.21
N PRO A 528 9.17 -3.21 26.38
CA PRO A 528 9.60 -4.56 26.69
C PRO A 528 11.14 -4.66 26.59
N SER A 529 11.74 -5.44 27.48
CA SER A 529 13.15 -5.79 27.41
C SER A 529 13.34 -6.93 26.41
N MET A 530 14.36 -6.85 25.56
CA MET A 530 14.71 -7.90 24.61
C MET A 530 16.16 -8.32 24.81
N THR A 531 16.41 -9.62 24.72
CA THR A 531 17.75 -10.21 24.84
C THR A 531 18.18 -10.78 23.50
N TRP A 532 19.38 -10.41 23.07
CA TRP A 532 19.93 -10.74 21.75
C TRP A 532 21.22 -11.54 21.91
N ASN A 533 21.32 -12.64 21.17
CA ASN A 533 22.60 -13.29 20.92
C ASN A 533 23.26 -12.59 19.74
N VAL A 534 24.46 -12.07 19.97
CA VAL A 534 25.22 -11.31 18.99
C VAL A 534 26.56 -12.01 18.74
N TYR A 535 26.91 -12.16 17.47
CA TYR A 535 28.13 -12.83 17.02
C TYR A 535 28.94 -11.88 16.17
N ILE A 536 30.16 -11.52 16.57
CA ILE A 536 30.99 -10.56 15.85
C ILE A 536 32.16 -11.30 15.21
N ALA A 537 32.18 -11.34 13.87
CA ALA A 537 33.26 -11.90 13.08
C ALA A 537 34.05 -10.77 12.41
N ALA A 538 35.37 -10.74 12.65
CA ALA A 538 36.26 -9.75 12.08
C ALA A 538 36.31 -9.84 10.54
N PRO A 539 36.58 -8.72 9.84
CA PRO A 539 36.89 -8.75 8.41
C PRO A 539 38.06 -9.69 8.09
N GLY A 540 38.03 -10.28 6.89
CA GLY A 540 39.15 -11.08 6.38
C GLY A 540 40.43 -10.23 6.31
N LYS A 541 41.57 -10.85 6.61
CA LYS A 541 42.89 -10.21 6.48
C LYS A 541 43.32 -10.07 5.03
#